data_AF-A0A6J5JHD1-F1
#
_entry.id   AF-A0A6J5JHD1-F1
#
_cell.length_a   1.000
_cell.length_b   1.000
_cell.length_c   1.000
_cell.angle_alpha   90.00
_cell.angle_beta   90.00
_cell.angle_gamma   90.00
#
_symmetry.space_group_name_H-M   'P 1'
#
loop_
_entity.id
_entity.type
_entity.pdbx_description
1 polymer ?
#
loop_
_entity_poly.entity_id
_entity_poly.type
_entity_poly.pdbx_seq_one_letter_code
_entity_poly.pdbx_strand_id
1 'polypeptide(L)'
;MTHSKLFATVAAVLSLTVCTTALADSTGIARRSSEGKVYETTFDMTSQFKDGDATYNTWRDFYWSKAKKDYQGLAEDFSFEYNKNSNAFGKQDLLKALTPKLDASYSTAQRIKNVSIKTPFTASVKAYQPGKGFAIYASVNKTNFIDKYRSLGYGSGRYYLVLLNPSFKTNGFNQATDYFFNPDEQTARKLEGYLSAHRSNANDLVLMDIQVNGYVLYTESQGNDRYTVIAPDSITLLGKNREPIVTIESKYMDKTVLIQNDMDGDPTIKAIFQKIKKAFGVKDAPKTGGVYLS
;
A
#
# COMPACT_ATOMS: atom_id res chain seq x y z
N MET A 1 -61.58 24.48 -23.18
CA MET A 1 -60.89 23.75 -24.27
C MET A 1 -59.60 24.52 -24.50
N THR A 2 -58.39 24.08 -24.21
CA THR A 2 -57.77 22.74 -24.34
C THR A 2 -56.38 22.83 -23.69
N HIS A 3 -55.99 21.78 -22.95
CA HIS A 3 -54.61 21.25 -22.78
C HIS A 3 -53.54 22.17 -22.14
N SER A 4 -52.54 21.74 -21.36
CA SER A 4 -52.07 20.44 -20.89
C SER A 4 -51.15 20.68 -19.68
N LYS A 5 -51.05 19.66 -18.83
CA LYS A 5 -50.06 19.49 -17.76
C LYS A 5 -48.62 19.52 -18.33
N LEU A 6 -47.62 19.85 -17.49
CA LEU A 6 -46.54 18.91 -17.17
C LEU A 6 -45.65 19.43 -16.03
N PHE A 7 -45.60 18.67 -14.94
CA PHE A 7 -44.55 18.72 -13.92
C PHE A 7 -43.28 18.09 -14.50
N ALA A 8 -42.14 18.75 -14.36
CA ALA A 8 -40.83 18.15 -14.62
C ALA A 8 -40.07 17.99 -13.29
N THR A 9 -40.19 16.80 -12.72
CA THR A 9 -39.31 16.30 -11.66
C THR A 9 -38.00 15.86 -12.30
N VAL A 10 -36.90 16.58 -12.04
CA VAL A 10 -35.56 16.13 -12.46
C VAL A 10 -34.94 15.36 -11.30
N ALA A 11 -35.08 14.03 -11.34
CA ALA A 11 -34.27 13.13 -10.54
C ALA A 11 -32.91 12.96 -11.23
N ALA A 12 -31.87 13.58 -10.68
CA ALA A 12 -30.50 13.32 -11.09
C ALA A 12 -30.06 11.96 -10.53
N VAL A 13 -30.21 10.90 -11.33
CA VAL A 13 -29.57 9.61 -11.07
C VAL A 13 -28.13 9.73 -11.56
N LEU A 14 -27.20 9.93 -10.62
CA LEU A 14 -25.77 9.82 -10.86
C LEU A 14 -25.42 8.33 -11.01
N SER A 15 -25.54 7.82 -12.24
CA SER A 15 -24.98 6.54 -12.62
C SER A 15 -23.46 6.70 -12.69
N LEU A 16 -22.74 6.27 -11.64
CA LEU A 16 -21.30 6.06 -11.71
C LEU A 16 -21.03 4.92 -12.70
N THR A 17 -20.78 5.27 -13.96
CA THR A 17 -20.16 4.36 -14.92
C THR A 17 -18.73 4.12 -14.46
N VAL A 18 -18.52 3.05 -13.70
CA VAL A 18 -17.19 2.48 -13.50
C VAL A 18 -16.72 2.04 -14.88
N CYS A 19 -15.76 2.77 -15.43
CA CYS A 19 -15.08 2.39 -16.67
C CYS A 19 -14.17 1.19 -16.36
N THR A 20 -14.75 0.00 -16.24
CA THR A 20 -14.02 -1.26 -16.29
C THR A 20 -13.64 -1.54 -17.74
N THR A 21 -12.56 -0.92 -18.22
CA THR A 21 -11.82 -1.55 -19.33
C THR A 21 -11.19 -2.80 -18.75
N ALA A 22 -11.88 -3.93 -18.91
CA ALA A 22 -11.43 -5.24 -18.51
C ALA A 22 -10.08 -5.54 -19.17
N LEU A 23 -9.01 -5.55 -18.39
CA LEU A 23 -7.80 -6.29 -18.72
C LEU A 23 -8.12 -7.77 -18.48
N ALA A 24 -8.85 -8.41 -19.42
CA ALA A 24 -9.34 -9.78 -19.27
C ALA A 24 -8.24 -10.85 -19.14
N ASP A 25 -6.96 -10.46 -19.23
CA ASP A 25 -5.79 -11.33 -19.11
C ASP A 25 -4.67 -10.75 -18.20
N SER A 26 -4.94 -9.76 -17.34
CA SER A 26 -3.89 -9.26 -16.45
C SER A 26 -3.66 -10.15 -15.24
N THR A 27 -2.38 -10.38 -14.94
CA THR A 27 -1.86 -11.05 -13.73
C THR A 27 -1.67 -10.09 -12.56
N GLY A 28 -2.16 -8.85 -12.73
CA GLY A 28 -2.09 -7.76 -11.75
C GLY A 28 -3.18 -6.73 -11.97
N ILE A 29 -3.26 -5.76 -11.06
CA ILE A 29 -4.17 -4.60 -11.16
C ILE A 29 -3.49 -3.48 -11.96
N ALA A 30 -4.27 -2.63 -12.64
CA ALA A 30 -3.72 -1.47 -13.32
C ALA A 30 -3.05 -0.51 -12.32
N ARG A 31 -1.81 -0.10 -12.62
CA ARG A 31 -1.09 0.91 -11.84
C ARG A 31 -1.70 2.29 -12.10
N ARG A 32 -1.84 3.12 -11.06
CA ARG A 32 -2.25 4.51 -11.24
C ARG A 32 -1.04 5.36 -11.65
N SER A 33 -1.26 6.37 -12.48
CA SER A 33 -0.21 7.35 -12.79
C SER A 33 0.26 8.03 -11.51
N SER A 34 1.56 8.08 -11.25
CA SER A 34 2.13 8.76 -10.07
C SER A 34 2.51 10.21 -10.36
N GLU A 35 2.59 10.60 -11.62
CA GLU A 35 3.03 11.91 -12.08
C GLU A 35 2.10 13.02 -11.54
N GLY A 36 2.67 13.97 -10.80
CA GLY A 36 1.93 15.08 -10.20
C GLY A 36 1.02 14.68 -9.03
N LYS A 37 1.04 13.41 -8.57
CA LYS A 37 0.29 13.01 -7.38
C LYS A 37 0.95 13.52 -6.09
N VAL A 38 0.10 13.93 -5.15
CA VAL A 38 0.50 14.24 -3.77
C VAL A 38 0.16 13.06 -2.87
N TYR A 39 1.12 12.66 -2.04
CA TYR A 39 1.00 11.59 -1.03
C TYR A 39 0.99 12.22 0.36
N GLU A 40 -0.19 12.69 0.77
CA GLU A 40 -0.38 13.51 1.99
C GLU A 40 -0.07 12.75 3.28
N THR A 41 -0.33 11.44 3.30
CA THR A 41 -0.05 10.60 4.46
C THR A 41 1.35 10.02 4.34
N THR A 42 2.30 10.56 5.10
CA THR A 42 3.65 9.98 5.22
C THR A 42 3.74 9.12 6.47
N PHE A 43 4.26 7.92 6.31
CA PHE A 43 4.42 6.94 7.36
C PHE A 43 5.81 6.31 7.29
N ASP A 44 6.51 6.25 8.42
CA ASP A 44 7.82 5.63 8.51
C ASP A 44 7.73 4.32 9.28
N MET A 45 7.81 3.20 8.56
CA MET A 45 7.75 1.84 9.14
C MET A 45 8.96 1.49 10.01
N THR A 46 10.06 2.25 9.89
CA THR A 46 11.29 2.01 10.63
C THR A 46 11.35 2.82 11.92
N SER A 47 10.48 3.82 12.06
CA SER A 47 10.43 4.63 13.27
C SER A 47 10.09 3.76 14.46
N GLN A 48 10.90 3.88 15.50
CA GLN A 48 10.51 3.38 16.81
C GLN A 48 9.21 4.08 17.20
N PHE A 49 8.26 3.29 17.68
CA PHE A 49 7.00 3.80 18.16
C PHE A 49 6.87 3.53 19.64
N LYS A 50 6.17 4.42 20.31
CA LYS A 50 5.70 4.24 21.67
C LYS A 50 4.19 4.07 21.64
N ASP A 51 3.72 3.29 22.59
CA ASP A 51 2.33 3.11 22.95
C ASP A 51 1.51 4.41 22.84
N GLY A 52 0.47 4.40 21.98
CA GLY A 52 -0.45 5.53 21.79
C GLY A 52 0.07 6.69 20.94
N ASP A 53 1.27 6.59 20.38
CA ASP A 53 1.83 7.63 19.52
C ASP A 53 1.16 7.72 18.13
N ALA A 54 1.55 8.75 17.38
CA ALA A 54 1.03 8.98 16.04
C ALA A 54 1.32 7.81 15.08
N THR A 55 2.43 7.10 15.27
CA THR A 55 2.84 5.96 14.46
C THR A 55 1.87 4.80 14.65
N TYR A 56 1.56 4.43 15.90
CA TYR A 56 0.55 3.41 16.23
C TYR A 56 -0.84 3.76 15.67
N ASN A 57 -1.27 5.00 15.86
CA ASN A 57 -2.54 5.48 15.33
C ASN A 57 -2.60 5.33 13.81
N THR A 58 -1.50 5.61 13.10
CA THR A 58 -1.42 5.49 11.64
C THR A 58 -1.62 4.04 11.17
N TRP A 59 -1.02 3.06 11.86
CA TRP A 59 -1.26 1.63 11.54
C TRP A 59 -2.73 1.24 11.64
N ARG A 60 -3.40 1.65 12.72
CA ARG A 60 -4.83 1.41 12.90
C ARG A 60 -5.65 2.13 11.83
N ASP A 61 -5.34 3.39 11.58
CA ASP A 61 -6.12 4.24 10.66
C ASP A 61 -5.97 3.77 9.21
N PHE A 62 -4.82 3.18 8.83
CA PHE A 62 -4.68 2.51 7.53
C PHE A 62 -5.71 1.41 7.30
N TYR A 63 -5.99 0.57 8.30
CA TYR A 63 -7.05 -0.43 8.18
C TYR A 63 -8.42 0.23 8.02
N TRP A 64 -8.73 1.21 8.86
CA TRP A 64 -10.04 1.88 8.83
C TRP A 64 -10.24 2.80 7.62
N SER A 65 -9.21 3.09 6.82
CA SER A 65 -9.29 3.91 5.61
C SER A 65 -10.09 3.27 4.47
N LYS A 66 -10.16 1.92 4.43
CA LYS A 66 -10.88 1.14 3.41
C LYS A 66 -11.84 0.11 4.01
N ALA A 67 -11.78 -0.14 5.32
CA ALA A 67 -12.68 -1.08 5.97
C ALA A 67 -14.13 -0.58 5.92
N LYS A 68 -15.07 -1.52 5.80
CA LYS A 68 -16.49 -1.25 6.00
C LYS A 68 -16.69 -0.80 7.44
N LYS A 69 -17.47 0.26 7.63
CA LYS A 69 -17.83 0.76 8.96
C LYS A 69 -18.45 -0.34 9.81
N ASP A 70 -17.84 -0.60 10.96
CA ASP A 70 -18.29 -1.54 11.97
C ASP A 70 -18.04 -0.90 13.34
N TYR A 71 -19.12 -0.54 14.04
CA TYR A 71 -19.01 0.12 15.33
C TYR A 71 -18.35 -0.75 16.38
N GLN A 72 -18.58 -2.06 16.35
CA GLN A 72 -17.96 -2.95 17.32
C GLN A 72 -16.44 -3.01 17.09
N GLY A 73 -16.00 -3.29 15.85
CA GLY A 73 -14.59 -3.27 15.52
C GLY A 73 -13.92 -1.91 15.80
N LEU A 74 -14.62 -0.80 15.52
CA LEU A 74 -14.13 0.54 15.85
C LEU A 74 -13.99 0.71 17.38
N ALA A 75 -14.96 0.27 18.17
CA ALA A 75 -14.87 0.35 19.63
C ALA A 75 -13.71 -0.50 20.17
N GLU A 76 -13.48 -1.69 19.60
CA GLU A 76 -12.34 -2.56 19.94
C GLU A 76 -10.99 -1.89 19.66
N ASP A 77 -10.88 -1.16 18.55
CA ASP A 77 -9.63 -0.53 18.10
C ASP A 77 -9.41 0.89 18.70
N PHE A 78 -10.46 1.58 19.17
CA PHE A 78 -10.39 2.98 19.63
C PHE A 78 -10.81 3.20 21.10
N SER A 79 -11.37 2.21 21.81
CA SER A 79 -11.88 2.40 23.17
C SER A 79 -11.37 1.36 24.17
N PHE A 80 -10.55 1.82 25.11
CA PHE A 80 -10.12 1.05 26.28
C PHE A 80 -11.31 0.57 27.13
N GLU A 81 -12.26 1.46 27.41
CA GLU A 81 -13.40 1.17 28.29
C GLU A 81 -14.28 0.07 27.71
N TYR A 82 -14.48 0.09 26.38
CA TYR A 82 -15.23 -0.94 25.68
C TYR A 82 -14.55 -2.32 25.82
N ASN A 83 -13.23 -2.36 25.74
CA ASN A 83 -12.46 -3.61 25.85
C ASN A 83 -12.40 -4.14 27.29
N LYS A 84 -12.34 -3.26 28.30
CA LYS A 84 -12.29 -3.65 29.71
C LYS A 84 -13.63 -4.14 30.24
N ASN A 85 -14.74 -3.71 29.65
CA ASN A 85 -16.06 -4.12 30.09
C ASN A 85 -16.35 -5.57 29.70
N SER A 86 -16.52 -6.48 30.67
CA SER A 86 -16.86 -7.89 30.41
C SER A 86 -18.36 -8.14 30.22
N ASN A 87 -19.21 -7.17 30.59
CA ASN A 87 -20.66 -7.28 30.50
C ASN A 87 -21.14 -6.92 29.08
N ALA A 88 -21.85 -7.85 28.42
CA ALA A 88 -22.38 -7.65 27.07
C ALA A 88 -23.36 -6.47 26.97
N PHE A 89 -24.26 -6.29 27.94
CA PHE A 89 -25.17 -5.13 27.97
C PHE A 89 -24.41 -3.83 28.20
N GLY A 90 -23.43 -3.86 29.11
CA GLY A 90 -22.54 -2.71 29.36
C GLY A 90 -21.74 -2.29 28.12
N LYS A 91 -21.28 -3.26 27.31
CA LYS A 91 -20.64 -2.98 26.01
C LYS A 91 -21.61 -2.32 25.03
N GLN A 92 -22.86 -2.79 24.95
CA GLN A 92 -23.85 -2.19 24.05
C GLN A 92 -24.17 -0.74 24.43
N ASP A 93 -24.28 -0.45 25.73
CA ASP A 93 -24.53 0.91 26.19
C ASP A 93 -23.33 1.82 25.94
N LEU A 94 -22.10 1.32 26.19
CA LEU A 94 -20.88 2.03 25.80
C LEU A 94 -20.82 2.28 24.29
N LEU A 95 -21.22 1.32 23.46
CA LEU A 95 -21.20 1.48 22.01
C LEU A 95 -22.09 2.63 21.55
N LYS A 96 -23.31 2.74 22.10
CA LYS A 96 -24.22 3.85 21.84
C LYS A 96 -23.59 5.18 22.27
N ALA A 97 -23.02 5.23 23.47
CA ALA A 97 -22.38 6.44 24.00
C ALA A 97 -21.14 6.87 23.18
N LEU A 98 -20.35 5.91 22.70
CA LEU A 98 -19.11 6.16 21.96
C LEU A 98 -19.34 6.46 20.47
N THR A 99 -20.52 6.15 19.93
CA THR A 99 -20.83 6.26 18.49
C THR A 99 -20.38 7.59 17.87
N PRO A 100 -20.66 8.78 18.43
CA PRO A 100 -20.21 10.05 17.85
C PRO A 100 -18.68 10.18 17.75
N LYS A 101 -17.96 9.67 18.74
CA LYS A 101 -16.48 9.68 18.76
C LYS A 101 -15.93 8.69 17.73
N LEU A 102 -16.52 7.49 17.64
CA LEU A 102 -16.13 6.48 16.66
C LEU A 102 -16.40 6.95 15.22
N ASP A 103 -17.47 7.71 15.01
CA ASP A 103 -17.77 8.34 13.71
C ASP A 103 -16.71 9.34 13.29
N ALA A 104 -16.25 10.19 14.21
CA ALA A 104 -15.19 11.15 13.94
C ALA A 104 -13.86 10.44 13.62
N SER A 105 -13.50 9.42 14.40
CA SER A 105 -12.31 8.59 14.17
C SER A 105 -12.35 7.89 12.81
N TYR A 106 -13.45 7.21 12.49
CA TYR A 106 -13.62 6.54 11.20
C TYR A 106 -13.55 7.55 10.05
N SER A 107 -14.23 8.69 10.16
CA SER A 107 -14.20 9.74 9.14
C SER A 107 -12.81 10.32 8.92
N THR A 108 -11.97 10.35 9.96
CA THR A 108 -10.57 10.77 9.86
C THR A 108 -9.74 9.73 9.10
N ALA A 109 -9.86 8.44 9.46
CA ALA A 109 -9.19 7.35 8.77
C ALA A 109 -9.58 7.28 7.28
N GLN A 110 -10.85 7.52 6.95
CA GLN A 110 -11.38 7.57 5.58
C GLN A 110 -10.77 8.68 4.70
N ARG A 111 -10.07 9.67 5.29
CA ARG A 111 -9.34 10.70 4.53
C ARG A 111 -8.01 10.20 3.98
N ILE A 112 -7.48 9.09 4.51
CA ILE A 112 -6.25 8.48 4.00
C ILE A 112 -6.51 7.91 2.61
N LYS A 113 -5.88 8.50 1.59
CA LYS A 113 -6.06 8.09 0.18
C LYS A 113 -4.73 7.71 -0.46
N ASN A 114 -3.81 8.66 -0.53
CA ASN A 114 -2.48 8.48 -1.08
C ASN A 114 -1.47 8.45 0.05
N VAL A 115 -0.64 7.42 0.07
CA VAL A 115 0.28 7.14 1.16
C VAL A 115 1.71 7.10 0.66
N SER A 116 2.63 7.60 1.47
CA SER A 116 4.07 7.52 1.30
C SER A 116 4.62 6.74 2.48
N ILE A 117 5.15 5.55 2.22
CA ILE A 117 5.58 4.62 3.25
C ILE A 117 7.09 4.45 3.15
N LYS A 118 7.84 5.02 4.09
CA LYS A 118 9.27 4.74 4.20
C LYS A 118 9.46 3.36 4.80
N THR A 119 10.14 2.49 4.07
CA THR A 119 10.24 1.06 4.38
C THR A 119 11.57 0.74 5.05
N PRO A 120 11.70 -0.44 5.69
CA PRO A 120 13.01 -0.98 6.09
C PRO A 120 13.79 -1.61 4.92
N PHE A 121 13.27 -1.55 3.69
CA PHE A 121 13.89 -2.18 2.52
C PHE A 121 14.85 -1.23 1.81
N THR A 122 15.80 -1.83 1.13
CA THR A 122 16.79 -1.12 0.32
C THR A 122 16.72 -1.55 -1.14
N ALA A 123 17.12 -0.63 -2.01
CA ALA A 123 17.41 -0.86 -3.42
C ALA A 123 18.93 -0.88 -3.60
N SER A 124 19.43 -1.85 -4.35
CA SER A 124 20.80 -1.81 -4.88
C SER A 124 20.80 -1.02 -6.19
N VAL A 125 21.59 0.04 -6.27
CA VAL A 125 21.66 0.92 -7.45
C VAL A 125 23.08 0.95 -7.99
N LYS A 126 23.27 0.57 -9.25
CA LYS A 126 24.56 0.64 -9.96
C LYS A 126 24.76 2.02 -10.60
N ALA A 127 26.01 2.32 -10.95
CA ALA A 127 26.38 3.52 -11.70
C ALA A 127 25.60 3.69 -13.01
N TYR A 128 25.44 4.94 -13.46
CA TYR A 128 24.82 5.26 -14.73
C TYR A 128 25.58 4.64 -15.91
N GLN A 129 24.85 3.92 -16.78
CA GLN A 129 25.36 3.42 -18.04
C GLN A 129 24.82 4.25 -19.20
N PRO A 130 25.69 4.95 -19.98
CA PRO A 130 25.24 5.73 -21.13
C PRO A 130 24.39 4.89 -22.09
N GLY A 131 23.22 5.42 -22.48
CA GLY A 131 22.27 4.74 -23.36
C GLY A 131 21.42 3.64 -22.72
N LYS A 132 21.70 3.23 -21.47
CA LYS A 132 20.92 2.21 -20.74
C LYS A 132 20.25 2.75 -19.47
N GLY A 133 20.90 3.65 -18.73
CA GLY A 133 20.41 4.14 -17.44
C GLY A 133 21.04 3.45 -16.24
N PHE A 134 20.35 3.46 -15.10
CA PHE A 134 20.77 2.83 -13.85
C PHE A 134 20.19 1.43 -13.73
N ALA A 135 21.03 0.42 -13.47
CA ALA A 135 20.54 -0.88 -13.07
C ALA A 135 20.14 -0.83 -11.58
N ILE A 136 18.88 -1.14 -11.29
CA ILE A 136 18.28 -1.09 -9.96
C ILE A 136 17.71 -2.45 -9.62
N TYR A 137 17.98 -2.89 -8.38
CA TYR A 137 17.41 -4.09 -7.79
C TYR A 137 16.69 -3.70 -6.51
N ALA A 138 15.40 -3.94 -6.45
CA ALA A 138 14.64 -3.78 -5.22
C ALA A 138 13.67 -4.93 -5.05
N SER A 139 13.62 -5.47 -3.84
CA SER A 139 12.57 -6.40 -3.42
C SER A 139 11.86 -5.79 -2.22
N VAL A 140 10.57 -5.51 -2.37
CA VAL A 140 9.72 -4.93 -1.30
C VAL A 140 8.47 -5.78 -1.05
N ASN A 141 8.49 -7.04 -1.47
CA ASN A 141 7.39 -7.97 -1.23
C ASN A 141 7.47 -8.50 0.21
N LYS A 142 6.81 -7.82 1.16
CA LYS A 142 6.83 -8.24 2.57
C LYS A 142 5.58 -7.79 3.34
N THR A 143 5.16 -8.66 4.24
CA THR A 143 4.18 -8.36 5.29
C THR A 143 4.90 -7.88 6.54
N ASN A 144 4.52 -6.72 7.04
CA ASN A 144 4.96 -6.20 8.33
C ASN A 144 3.76 -6.05 9.26
N PHE A 145 3.99 -6.10 10.57
CA PHE A 145 2.92 -5.92 11.52
C PHE A 145 3.39 -5.25 12.80
N ILE A 146 2.41 -4.72 13.54
CA ILE A 146 2.55 -4.37 14.95
C ILE A 146 1.47 -5.08 15.76
N ASP A 147 1.77 -5.44 17.00
CA ASP A 147 0.78 -6.01 17.91
C ASP A 147 -0.19 -4.93 18.41
N LYS A 148 -1.46 -5.30 18.57
CA LYS A 148 -2.43 -4.48 19.29
C LYS A 148 -2.09 -4.54 20.77
N TYR A 149 -1.95 -3.38 21.39
CA TYR A 149 -1.49 -3.27 22.77
C TYR A 149 -2.57 -3.67 23.78
N ARG A 150 -2.56 -4.94 24.16
CA ARG A 150 -3.37 -5.46 25.26
C ARG A 150 -3.04 -4.82 26.61
N SER A 151 -1.78 -4.43 26.84
CA SER A 151 -1.32 -3.76 28.06
C SER A 151 -2.00 -2.41 28.29
N LEU A 152 -2.31 -1.69 27.21
CA LEU A 152 -3.08 -0.45 27.22
C LEU A 152 -4.60 -0.70 27.20
N GLY A 153 -5.02 -1.96 27.30
CA GLY A 153 -6.39 -2.46 27.17
C GLY A 153 -7.08 -2.16 25.84
N TYR A 154 -6.31 -2.01 24.76
CA TYR A 154 -6.87 -2.22 23.42
C TYR A 154 -7.02 -3.73 23.18
N GLY A 155 -7.89 -4.14 22.24
CA GLY A 155 -8.14 -5.56 21.96
C GLY A 155 -6.86 -6.34 21.61
N SER A 156 -6.92 -7.68 21.65
CA SER A 156 -5.81 -8.52 21.17
C SER A 156 -5.74 -8.52 19.64
N GLY A 157 -4.63 -8.99 19.06
CA GLY A 157 -4.45 -9.12 17.60
C GLY A 157 -3.33 -8.23 17.07
N ARG A 158 -3.27 -8.04 15.75
CA ARG A 158 -2.22 -7.28 15.05
C ARG A 158 -2.78 -6.36 13.96
N TYR A 159 -2.06 -5.29 13.68
CA TYR A 159 -2.23 -4.51 12.44
C TYR A 159 -1.13 -4.92 11.45
N TYR A 160 -1.51 -5.50 10.32
CA TYR A 160 -0.62 -5.90 9.24
C TYR A 160 -0.67 -4.87 8.10
N LEU A 161 0.51 -4.52 7.59
CA LEU A 161 0.70 -3.80 6.33
C LEU A 161 1.40 -4.74 5.35
N VAL A 162 0.72 -4.99 4.25
CA VAL A 162 1.14 -5.87 3.16
C VAL A 162 1.46 -4.97 1.99
N LEU A 163 2.74 -4.79 1.69
CA LEU A 163 3.18 -3.99 0.55
C LEU A 163 3.24 -4.90 -0.69
N LEU A 164 2.44 -4.59 -1.71
CA LEU A 164 2.54 -5.31 -2.98
C LEU A 164 3.85 -4.98 -3.69
N ASN A 165 4.36 -5.95 -4.43
CA ASN A 165 5.55 -5.77 -5.24
C ASN A 165 5.31 -4.64 -6.26
N PRO A 166 6.18 -3.63 -6.33
CA PRO A 166 6.08 -2.52 -7.24
C PRO A 166 6.32 -2.89 -8.68
N SER A 167 6.74 -4.10 -9.03
CA SER A 167 6.84 -4.59 -10.42
C SER A 167 7.49 -3.57 -11.36
N PHE A 168 8.80 -3.69 -11.53
CA PHE A 168 9.49 -2.92 -12.55
C PHE A 168 9.28 -3.54 -13.93
N LYS A 169 9.38 -2.72 -14.98
CA LYS A 169 9.42 -3.18 -16.38
C LYS A 169 10.58 -4.16 -16.54
N THR A 170 10.31 -5.45 -16.46
CA THR A 170 11.27 -6.49 -16.84
C THR A 170 10.89 -7.01 -18.22
N ASN A 171 11.87 -7.28 -19.07
CA ASN A 171 11.63 -7.91 -20.38
C ASN A 171 11.29 -9.42 -20.27
N GLY A 172 10.63 -9.82 -19.18
CA GLY A 172 10.29 -11.21 -18.87
C GLY A 172 10.05 -11.46 -17.38
N PHE A 173 9.38 -12.57 -17.05
CA PHE A 173 9.00 -12.99 -15.69
C PHE A 173 10.17 -13.43 -14.79
N ASN A 174 11.43 -13.25 -15.22
CA ASN A 174 12.59 -13.63 -14.43
C ASN A 174 12.93 -12.54 -13.40
N GLN A 175 12.66 -12.84 -12.13
CA GLN A 175 12.97 -12.03 -10.95
C GLN A 175 14.48 -11.72 -10.78
N ALA A 176 15.34 -12.27 -11.64
CA ALA A 176 16.79 -12.11 -11.63
C ALA A 176 17.34 -11.13 -12.69
N THR A 177 16.48 -10.38 -13.40
CA THR A 177 16.94 -9.42 -14.42
C THR A 177 16.94 -7.99 -13.91
N ASP A 178 18.08 -7.31 -14.09
CA ASP A 178 18.30 -5.88 -13.81
C ASP A 178 17.15 -5.04 -14.40
N TYR A 179 16.44 -4.28 -13.56
CA TYR A 179 15.59 -3.21 -14.06
C TYR A 179 16.46 -2.01 -14.40
N PHE A 180 16.33 -1.49 -15.63
CA PHE A 180 17.04 -0.30 -16.05
C PHE A 180 16.15 0.94 -15.95
N PHE A 181 16.48 1.81 -15.01
CA PHE A 181 15.88 3.13 -14.85
C PHE A 181 16.60 4.15 -15.72
N ASN A 182 15.94 4.62 -16.77
CA ASN A 182 16.48 5.61 -17.71
C ASN A 182 15.71 6.94 -17.61
N PRO A 183 16.03 7.81 -16.63
CA PRO A 183 15.38 9.09 -16.48
C PRO A 183 15.97 10.15 -17.42
N ASP A 184 15.42 11.36 -17.36
CA ASP A 184 16.02 12.52 -18.01
C ASP A 184 17.41 12.86 -17.45
N GLU A 185 18.17 13.67 -18.19
CA GLU A 185 19.56 14.00 -17.86
C GLU A 185 19.71 14.67 -16.47
N GLN A 186 18.79 15.56 -16.10
CA GLN A 186 18.86 16.25 -14.80
C GLN A 186 18.70 15.25 -13.66
N THR A 187 17.69 14.39 -13.76
CA THR A 187 17.45 13.32 -12.80
C THR A 187 18.62 12.32 -12.75
N ALA A 188 19.19 11.98 -13.91
CA ALA A 188 20.35 11.09 -13.98
C ALA A 188 21.58 11.71 -13.30
N ARG A 189 21.89 12.99 -13.57
CA ARG A 189 23.00 13.70 -12.90
C ARG A 189 22.81 13.76 -11.39
N LYS A 190 21.59 13.98 -10.91
CA LYS A 190 21.27 14.01 -9.47
C LYS A 190 21.54 12.66 -8.81
N LEU A 191 21.02 11.57 -9.38
CA LEU A 191 21.22 10.23 -8.84
C LEU A 191 22.71 9.83 -8.92
N GLU A 192 23.36 10.01 -10.07
CA GLU A 192 24.78 9.67 -10.26
C GLU A 192 25.68 10.43 -9.29
N GLY A 193 25.41 11.73 -9.05
CA GLY A 193 26.14 12.54 -8.07
C GLY A 193 26.01 12.01 -6.65
N TYR A 194 24.81 11.55 -6.26
CA TYR A 194 24.62 10.87 -4.98
C TYR A 194 25.41 9.56 -4.94
N LEU A 195 25.28 8.71 -5.97
CA LEU A 195 25.97 7.42 -6.04
C LEU A 195 27.49 7.57 -6.03
N SER A 196 28.06 8.57 -6.70
CA SER A 196 29.52 8.79 -6.75
C SER A 196 30.09 9.17 -5.39
N ALA A 197 29.32 9.86 -4.55
CA ALA A 197 29.75 10.23 -3.21
C ALA A 197 29.66 9.08 -2.19
N HIS A 198 28.95 7.99 -2.52
CA HIS A 198 28.64 6.90 -1.58
C HIS A 198 29.12 5.52 -2.02
N ARG A 199 29.65 5.37 -3.23
CA ARG A 199 30.27 4.12 -3.71
C ARG A 199 31.73 4.05 -3.28
N SER A 200 32.20 2.87 -2.89
CA SER A 200 33.62 2.66 -2.55
C SER A 200 34.51 2.64 -3.78
N ASN A 201 34.04 2.07 -4.89
CA ASN A 201 34.69 2.06 -6.19
C ASN A 201 33.73 2.45 -7.32
N ALA A 202 34.27 2.84 -8.48
CA ALA A 202 33.49 3.33 -9.63
C ALA A 202 32.34 2.40 -10.07
N ASN A 203 32.51 1.08 -9.89
CA ASN A 203 31.58 0.04 -10.31
C ASN A 203 30.72 -0.54 -9.18
N ASP A 204 30.93 -0.11 -7.94
CA ASP A 204 30.20 -0.65 -6.80
C ASP A 204 28.75 -0.17 -6.82
N LEU A 205 27.84 -1.06 -6.40
CA LEU A 205 26.46 -0.69 -6.15
C LEU A 205 26.35 0.06 -4.81
N VAL A 206 25.38 0.95 -4.72
CA VAL A 206 25.01 1.64 -3.48
C VAL A 206 23.66 1.10 -3.02
N LEU A 207 23.57 0.77 -1.72
CA LEU A 207 22.29 0.45 -1.09
C LEU A 207 21.59 1.76 -0.70
N MET A 208 20.37 1.93 -1.17
CA MET A 208 19.54 3.11 -0.90
C MET A 208 18.24 2.69 -0.24
N ASP A 209 17.82 3.38 0.81
CA ASP A 209 16.53 3.15 1.46
C ASP A 209 15.37 3.42 0.48
N ILE A 210 14.28 2.69 0.64
CA ILE A 210 13.11 2.79 -0.24
C ILE A 210 11.92 3.39 0.50
N GLN A 211 11.26 4.34 -0.16
CA GLN A 211 9.90 4.77 0.14
C GLN A 211 8.94 4.31 -0.96
N VAL A 212 7.86 3.64 -0.56
CA VAL A 212 6.78 3.23 -1.47
C VAL A 212 5.71 4.31 -1.45
N ASN A 213 5.40 4.90 -2.61
CA ASN A 213 4.28 5.82 -2.75
C ASN A 213 3.14 5.10 -3.45
N GLY A 214 1.93 5.17 -2.89
CA GLY A 214 0.80 4.41 -3.41
C GLY A 214 -0.50 4.71 -2.70
N TYR A 215 -1.33 3.69 -2.53
CA TYR A 215 -2.63 3.78 -1.88
C TYR A 215 -3.04 2.50 -1.18
N VAL A 216 -3.98 2.64 -0.26
CA VAL A 216 -4.65 1.50 0.37
C VAL A 216 -5.58 0.86 -0.67
N LEU A 217 -5.18 -0.32 -1.15
CA LEU A 217 -5.92 -1.09 -2.13
C LEU A 217 -7.09 -1.83 -1.47
N TYR A 218 -6.79 -2.51 -0.37
CA TYR A 218 -7.70 -3.47 0.25
C TYR A 218 -7.44 -3.57 1.75
N THR A 219 -8.49 -3.87 2.51
CA THR A 219 -8.41 -4.08 3.96
C THR A 219 -9.31 -5.23 4.36
N GLU A 220 -8.88 -6.06 5.30
CA GLU A 220 -9.65 -7.20 5.77
C GLU A 220 -9.33 -7.57 7.22
N SER A 221 -10.37 -7.94 7.98
CA SER A 221 -10.21 -8.50 9.32
C SER A 221 -10.20 -10.03 9.28
N GLN A 222 -9.30 -10.64 10.05
CA GLN A 222 -9.27 -12.10 10.26
C GLN A 222 -9.21 -12.36 11.77
N GLY A 223 -10.37 -12.63 12.36
CA GLY A 223 -10.53 -12.57 13.81
C GLY A 223 -10.19 -11.18 14.33
N ASN A 224 -9.23 -11.09 15.24
CA ASN A 224 -8.81 -9.81 15.81
C ASN A 224 -7.69 -9.12 15.02
N ASP A 225 -7.12 -9.80 14.02
CA ASP A 225 -6.10 -9.26 13.15
C ASP A 225 -6.72 -8.38 12.07
N ARG A 226 -5.97 -7.34 11.67
CA ARG A 226 -6.40 -6.29 10.74
C ARG A 226 -5.36 -6.17 9.65
N TYR A 227 -5.70 -6.55 8.43
CA TYR A 227 -4.80 -6.54 7.29
C TYR A 227 -5.09 -5.34 6.40
N THR A 228 -4.03 -4.67 5.97
CA THR A 228 -4.09 -3.58 5.01
C THR A 228 -3.11 -3.86 3.88
N VAL A 229 -3.60 -3.86 2.64
CA VAL A 229 -2.79 -4.09 1.44
C VAL A 229 -2.57 -2.76 0.73
N ILE A 230 -1.30 -2.43 0.49
CA ILE A 230 -0.88 -1.21 -0.20
C ILE A 230 -0.45 -1.54 -1.62
N ALA A 231 -1.06 -0.86 -2.59
CA ALA A 231 -0.64 -0.91 -3.98
C ALA A 231 0.31 0.26 -4.29
N PRO A 232 1.53 -0.01 -4.78
CA PRO A 232 2.48 1.03 -5.18
C PRO A 232 2.08 1.70 -6.50
N ASP A 233 2.19 3.02 -6.55
CA ASP A 233 2.15 3.81 -7.77
C ASP A 233 3.58 4.15 -8.25
N SER A 234 4.49 4.46 -7.33
CA SER A 234 5.90 4.79 -7.58
C SER A 234 6.81 4.36 -6.42
N ILE A 235 8.12 4.44 -6.64
CA ILE A 235 9.14 4.25 -5.60
C ILE A 235 10.04 5.46 -5.54
N THR A 236 10.30 5.95 -4.33
CA THR A 236 11.34 6.97 -4.09
C THR A 236 12.58 6.31 -3.49
N LEU A 237 13.73 6.53 -4.13
CA LEU A 237 15.04 6.21 -3.58
C LEU A 237 15.44 7.31 -2.60
N LEU A 238 15.79 6.90 -1.38
CA LEU A 238 16.14 7.79 -0.30
C LEU A 238 17.65 7.81 -0.06
N GLY A 239 18.15 8.96 0.38
CA GLY A 239 19.52 9.14 0.82
C GLY A 239 19.74 8.62 2.24
N LYS A 240 20.97 8.74 2.74
CA LYS A 240 21.38 8.28 4.07
C LYS A 240 20.56 8.91 5.20
N ASN A 241 20.10 10.15 5.05
CA ASN A 241 19.26 10.85 6.03
C ASN A 241 17.75 10.68 5.73
N ARG A 242 17.38 9.70 4.90
CA ARG A 242 16.01 9.39 4.48
C ARG A 242 15.34 10.55 3.72
N GLU A 243 16.14 11.39 3.08
CA GLU A 243 15.71 12.45 2.17
C GLU A 243 15.47 11.91 0.74
N PRO A 244 14.46 12.40 0.01
CA PRO A 244 14.21 11.97 -1.37
C PRO A 244 15.34 12.35 -2.33
N ILE A 245 15.99 11.35 -2.94
CA ILE A 245 16.97 11.56 -4.02
C ILE A 245 16.26 11.59 -5.36
N VAL A 246 15.53 10.53 -5.69
CA VAL A 246 14.79 10.42 -6.96
C VAL A 246 13.57 9.53 -6.81
N THR A 247 12.51 9.86 -7.54
CA THR A 247 11.32 9.02 -7.65
C THR A 247 11.30 8.33 -9.01
N ILE A 248 11.23 7.00 -8.97
CA ILE A 248 10.93 6.15 -10.11
C ILE A 248 9.41 6.20 -10.30
N GLU A 249 8.97 7.15 -11.12
CA GLU A 249 7.56 7.37 -11.44
C GLU A 249 6.95 6.20 -12.24
N SER A 250 5.63 6.11 -12.21
CA SER A 250 4.84 5.04 -12.82
C SER A 250 5.12 4.82 -14.30
N LYS A 251 5.43 5.88 -15.06
CA LYS A 251 5.82 5.79 -16.49
C LYS A 251 7.07 4.93 -16.73
N TYR A 252 7.93 4.80 -15.72
CA TYR A 252 9.14 3.98 -15.78
C TYR A 252 8.92 2.55 -15.25
N MET A 253 7.75 2.25 -14.68
CA MET A 253 7.42 0.96 -14.07
C MET A 253 6.50 0.15 -14.99
N ASP A 254 6.17 -1.08 -14.56
CA ASP A 254 5.17 -1.86 -15.28
C ASP A 254 3.78 -1.24 -15.19
N LYS A 255 2.96 -1.40 -16.23
CA LYS A 255 1.59 -0.85 -16.24
C LYS A 255 0.68 -1.53 -15.22
N THR A 256 1.10 -2.67 -14.69
CA THR A 256 0.37 -3.45 -13.69
C THR A 256 1.16 -3.54 -12.39
N VAL A 257 0.43 -3.65 -11.29
CA VAL A 257 0.94 -4.08 -9.99
C VAL A 257 0.57 -5.55 -9.83
N LEU A 258 1.58 -6.42 -9.78
CA LEU A 258 1.34 -7.85 -9.69
C LEU A 258 0.81 -8.23 -8.30
N ILE A 259 -0.15 -9.16 -8.27
CA ILE A 259 -0.63 -9.79 -7.03
C ILE A 259 -0.09 -11.22 -7.04
N GLN A 260 1.10 -11.40 -6.48
CA GLN A 260 1.76 -12.70 -6.46
C GLN A 260 1.38 -13.48 -5.19
N ASN A 261 1.08 -14.78 -5.33
CA ASN A 261 0.76 -15.66 -4.18
C ASN A 261 2.03 -16.21 -3.50
N ASP A 262 3.20 -15.65 -3.79
CA ASP A 262 4.51 -16.15 -3.41
C ASP A 262 5.03 -15.59 -2.09
N MET A 263 4.24 -14.76 -1.38
CA MET A 263 4.56 -14.36 -0.01
C MET A 263 4.53 -15.58 0.94
N ASP A 264 5.70 -16.13 1.25
CA ASP A 264 6.08 -16.98 2.39
C ASP A 264 4.99 -17.86 3.04
N GLY A 265 4.21 -18.57 2.23
CA GLY A 265 3.35 -19.66 2.71
C GLY A 265 2.22 -19.28 3.69
N ASP A 266 1.97 -18.00 3.99
CA ASP A 266 0.88 -17.60 4.89
C ASP A 266 -0.48 -17.84 4.21
N PRO A 267 -1.27 -18.83 4.69
CA PRO A 267 -2.56 -19.16 4.08
C PRO A 267 -3.56 -18.00 4.16
N THR A 268 -3.43 -17.12 5.15
CA THR A 268 -4.28 -15.94 5.36
C THR A 268 -4.01 -14.89 4.29
N ILE A 269 -2.74 -14.54 4.09
CA ILE A 269 -2.33 -13.59 3.04
C ILE A 269 -2.72 -14.14 1.65
N LYS A 270 -2.52 -15.44 1.42
CA LYS A 270 -2.95 -16.09 0.19
C LYS A 270 -4.47 -15.98 -0.01
N ALA A 271 -5.28 -16.20 1.03
CA ALA A 271 -6.73 -16.04 0.93
C ALA A 271 -7.14 -14.58 0.65
N ILE A 272 -6.48 -13.61 1.28
CA ILE A 272 -6.67 -12.17 1.01
C ILE A 272 -6.36 -11.87 -0.45
N PHE A 273 -5.23 -12.34 -0.99
CA PHE A 273 -4.86 -12.13 -2.38
C PHE A 273 -5.84 -12.77 -3.36
N GLN A 274 -6.40 -13.93 -3.04
CA GLN A 274 -7.48 -14.54 -3.84
C GLN A 274 -8.75 -13.68 -3.84
N LYS A 275 -9.10 -13.07 -2.71
CA LYS A 275 -10.24 -12.12 -2.62
C LYS A 275 -9.99 -10.87 -3.45
N ILE A 276 -8.79 -10.29 -3.38
CA ILE A 276 -8.40 -9.15 -4.22
C ILE A 276 -8.47 -9.56 -5.69
N LYS A 277 -7.87 -10.68 -6.07
CA LYS A 277 -7.92 -11.19 -7.45
C LYS A 277 -9.35 -11.30 -7.98
N LYS A 278 -10.23 -11.93 -7.20
CA LYS A 278 -11.65 -12.04 -7.54
C LYS A 278 -12.33 -10.68 -7.67
N ALA A 279 -12.06 -9.75 -6.74
CA ALA A 279 -12.66 -8.42 -6.75
C ALA A 279 -12.22 -7.55 -7.94
N PHE A 280 -10.99 -7.75 -8.42
CA PHE A 280 -10.41 -6.97 -9.53
C PHE A 280 -10.36 -7.73 -10.86
N GLY A 281 -10.89 -8.96 -10.93
CA GLY A 281 -10.86 -9.79 -12.14
C GLY A 281 -9.46 -10.22 -12.58
N VAL A 282 -8.51 -10.31 -11.65
CA VAL A 282 -7.10 -10.63 -11.91
C VAL A 282 -6.88 -12.14 -11.88
N LYS A 283 -6.16 -12.68 -12.86
CA LYS A 283 -5.77 -14.09 -12.92
C LYS A 283 -4.46 -14.33 -12.16
N ASP A 284 -4.20 -15.58 -11.77
CA ASP A 284 -2.88 -15.95 -11.27
C ASP A 284 -1.82 -15.77 -12.37
N ALA A 285 -0.64 -15.29 -11.99
CA ALA A 285 0.51 -15.32 -12.89
C ALA A 285 0.81 -16.78 -13.29
N PRO A 286 1.18 -17.06 -14.55
CA PRO A 286 1.65 -18.38 -14.95
C PRO A 286 2.80 -18.78 -14.01
N LYS A 287 2.75 -19.99 -13.45
CA LYS A 287 3.91 -20.54 -12.75
C LYS A 287 5.01 -20.70 -13.79
N THR A 288 6.09 -19.93 -13.67
CA THR A 288 7.32 -20.23 -14.41
C THR A 288 7.78 -21.61 -13.94
N GLY A 289 7.69 -22.62 -14.82
CA GLY A 289 8.20 -23.95 -14.52
C GLY A 289 9.65 -23.82 -14.06
N GLY A 290 9.94 -24.32 -12.87
CA GLY A 290 11.31 -24.37 -12.39
C GLY A 290 12.11 -25.21 -13.37
N VAL A 291 13.05 -24.59 -14.08
CA VAL A 291 14.14 -25.33 -14.70
C VAL A 291 14.98 -25.83 -13.53
N TYR A 292 14.71 -27.05 -13.10
CA TYR A 292 15.69 -27.78 -12.30
C TYR A 292 16.92 -27.93 -13.17
N LEU A 293 17.98 -27.19 -12.87
CA LEU A 293 19.32 -27.52 -13.33
C LEU A 293 19.68 -28.81 -12.59
N SER A 294 19.47 -29.95 -13.26
CA SER A 294 20.08 -31.24 -12.92
C SER A 294 21.56 -31.22 -13.25
#